data_AF-A0A6B3CVK8-F1
#
_entry.id   AF-A0A6B3CVK8-F1
#
_cell.length_a   1.000
_cell.length_b   1.000
_cell.length_c   1.000
_cell.angle_alpha   90.00
_cell.angle_beta   90.00
_cell.angle_gamma   90.00
#
_symmetry.space_group_name_H-M   'P 1'
#
loop_
_entity.id
_entity.type
_entity.pdbx_description
1 polymer ?
#
loop_
_entity_poly.entity_id
_entity_poly.type
_entity_poly.pdbx_seq_one_letter_code
_entity_poly.pdbx_strand_id
1 'polypeptide(L)' 'ALELGFVFDSGDGPDARRLAGEGAPQELADAMHGAWVRFARSGDPGWEAWDATHPVRVFGDGAPHTVHGPLDAEYDLW' A
#
# COMPACT_ATOMS: atom_id res chain seq x y z
N ALA A 1 -10.21 0.78 -4.95
CA ALA A 1 -10.86 -0.55 -5.07
C ALA A 1 -9.82 -1.66 -5.26
N LEU A 2 -8.69 -1.39 -5.94
CA LEU A 2 -7.58 -2.32 -6.09
C LEU A 2 -6.95 -2.73 -4.73
N GLU A 3 -7.00 -1.85 -3.73
CA GLU A 3 -6.30 -2.05 -2.46
C GLU A 3 -6.91 -3.19 -1.62
N LEU A 4 -8.21 -3.46 -1.77
CA LEU A 4 -8.93 -4.41 -0.91
C LEU A 4 -8.43 -5.85 -1.11
N GLY A 5 -8.09 -6.28 -2.34
CA GLY A 5 -7.61 -7.65 -2.60
C GLY A 5 -6.27 -7.96 -1.92
N PHE A 6 -5.38 -6.97 -1.84
CA PHE A 6 -4.05 -7.09 -1.23
C PHE A 6 -4.09 -6.98 0.30
N VAL A 7 -5.01 -6.17 0.86
CA VAL A 7 -5.19 -6.04 2.31
C VAL A 7 -5.63 -7.37 2.94
N PHE A 8 -6.48 -8.11 2.26
CA PHE A 8 -7.12 -9.30 2.81
C PHE A 8 -6.46 -10.63 2.45
N ASP A 9 -5.31 -10.61 1.75
CA ASP A 9 -4.61 -11.83 1.29
C ASP A 9 -5.57 -12.86 0.68
N SER A 10 -6.49 -12.37 -0.15
CA SER A 10 -7.63 -13.14 -0.63
C SER A 10 -7.54 -13.46 -2.11
N GLY A 11 -6.34 -13.32 -2.70
CA GLY A 11 -6.06 -13.40 -4.14
C GLY A 11 -6.59 -14.63 -4.88
N ASP A 12 -6.82 -15.74 -4.18
CA ASP A 12 -7.38 -16.98 -4.74
C ASP A 12 -8.92 -16.98 -4.85
N GLY A 13 -9.60 -16.01 -4.23
CA GLY A 13 -11.05 -15.84 -4.34
C GLY A 13 -11.47 -15.22 -5.68
N PRO A 14 -12.60 -15.66 -6.28
CA PRO A 14 -13.10 -15.09 -7.53
C PRO A 14 -13.35 -13.56 -7.48
N ASP A 15 -13.64 -13.02 -6.30
CA ASP A 15 -13.84 -11.59 -6.09
C ASP A 15 -12.52 -10.81 -5.95
N ALA A 16 -11.47 -11.43 -5.42
CA ALA A 16 -10.14 -10.81 -5.29
C ALA A 16 -9.39 -10.74 -6.62
N ARG A 17 -9.55 -11.74 -7.52
CA ARG A 17 -9.01 -11.66 -8.90
C ARG A 17 -9.61 -10.53 -9.73
N ARG A 18 -10.87 -10.17 -9.47
CA ARG A 18 -11.52 -9.01 -10.10
C ARG A 18 -10.97 -7.67 -9.63
N LEU A 19 -10.45 -7.61 -8.41
CA LEU A 19 -9.96 -6.38 -7.78
C LEU A 19 -8.45 -6.22 -7.87
N ALA A 20 -7.66 -7.30 -7.78
CA ALA A 20 -6.20 -7.28 -7.81
C ALA A 20 -5.59 -7.55 -9.20
N GLY A 21 -6.39 -8.05 -10.15
CA GLY A 21 -5.90 -8.52 -11.46
C GLY A 21 -5.36 -9.95 -11.41
N GLU A 22 -5.42 -10.66 -12.54
CA GLU A 22 -4.76 -11.98 -12.68
C GLU A 22 -3.24 -11.80 -12.51
N GLY A 23 -2.62 -12.57 -11.61
CA GLY A 23 -1.16 -12.54 -11.42
C GLY A 23 -0.63 -11.39 -10.58
N ALA A 24 -1.45 -10.82 -9.70
CA ALA A 24 -0.98 -9.90 -8.67
C ALA A 24 0.23 -10.51 -7.92
N PRO A 25 1.42 -9.87 -7.90
CA PRO A 25 2.61 -10.47 -7.32
C PRO A 25 2.39 -10.78 -5.84
N GLN A 26 2.56 -12.04 -5.42
CA GLN A 26 2.39 -12.43 -4.01
C GLN A 26 3.27 -11.58 -3.08
N GLU A 27 4.49 -11.23 -3.52
CA GLU A 27 5.39 -10.36 -2.77
C GLU A 27 4.79 -8.98 -2.47
N LEU A 28 3.96 -8.45 -3.38
CA LEU A 28 3.23 -7.20 -3.19
C LEU A 28 2.14 -7.36 -2.13
N ALA A 29 1.39 -8.46 -2.19
CA ALA A 29 0.37 -8.80 -1.20
C ALA A 29 0.98 -8.98 0.18
N ASP A 30 2.07 -9.74 0.31
CA ASP A 30 2.78 -9.97 1.56
C ASP A 30 3.30 -8.65 2.16
N ALA A 31 3.85 -7.76 1.32
CA ALA A 31 4.36 -6.47 1.76
C ALA A 31 3.24 -5.56 2.29
N MET A 32 2.12 -5.47 1.57
CA MET A 32 0.96 -4.66 1.96
C MET A 32 0.26 -5.25 3.19
N HIS A 33 -0.06 -6.55 3.18
CA HIS A 33 -0.72 -7.24 4.28
C HIS A 33 0.13 -7.19 5.56
N GLY A 34 1.43 -7.44 5.45
CA GLY A 34 2.35 -7.34 6.58
C GLY A 34 2.39 -5.96 7.22
N ALA A 35 2.32 -4.89 6.43
CA ALA A 35 2.21 -3.53 6.95
C ALA A 35 0.89 -3.29 7.71
N TRP A 36 -0.22 -3.76 7.15
CA TRP A 36 -1.54 -3.68 7.80
C TRP A 36 -1.60 -4.43 9.13
N VAL A 37 -1.05 -5.64 9.19
CA VAL A 37 -0.98 -6.43 10.43
C VAL A 37 -0.13 -5.73 11.50
N ARG A 38 1.03 -5.19 11.14
CA ARG A 38 1.87 -4.43 12.08
C ARG A 38 1.12 -3.21 12.62
N PHE A 39 0.50 -2.44 11.72
CA PHE A 39 -0.30 -1.28 12.12
C PHE A 39 -1.43 -1.65 13.08
N ALA A 40 -2.21 -2.68 12.77
CA ALA A 40 -3.30 -3.13 13.64
C ALA A 40 -2.80 -3.59 15.02
N ARG A 41 -1.57 -4.14 15.09
CA ARG A 41 -0.98 -4.66 16.32
C ARG A 41 -0.35 -3.58 17.20
N SER A 42 0.36 -2.62 16.61
CA SER A 42 1.20 -1.67 17.36
C SER A 42 1.00 -0.20 16.98
N GLY A 43 0.16 0.09 16.00
CA GLY A 43 0.01 1.43 15.42
C GLY A 43 1.17 1.85 14.50
N ASP A 44 2.16 0.97 14.28
CA ASP A 44 3.32 1.24 13.44
C ASP A 44 3.31 0.33 12.19
N PRO A 45 3.13 0.87 10.98
CA PRO A 45 3.15 0.07 9.76
C PRO A 45 4.57 -0.26 9.26
N GLY A 46 5.62 0.32 9.86
CA GLY A 46 7.03 0.13 9.50
C GLY A 46 7.62 1.23 8.63
N TRP A 47 7.05 2.44 8.65
CA TRP A 47 7.60 3.64 8.00
C TRP A 47 7.19 4.90 8.75
N GLU A 48 7.77 6.05 8.37
CA GLU A 48 7.50 7.31 9.07
C GLU A 48 6.01 7.67 9.07
N ALA A 49 5.54 8.14 10.23
CA ALA A 49 4.21 8.73 10.32
C ALA A 49 4.14 10.00 9.46
N TRP A 50 2.93 10.31 8.99
CA TRP A 50 2.69 11.53 8.23
C TRP A 50 3.07 12.78 9.03
N ASP A 51 3.88 13.65 8.42
CA ASP A 51 4.29 14.95 8.96
C ASP A 51 4.39 15.99 7.83
N ALA A 52 4.99 17.15 8.09
CA ALA A 52 5.14 18.23 7.11
C ALA A 52 6.01 17.88 5.90
N THR A 53 6.73 16.75 5.92
CA THR A 53 7.48 16.21 4.77
C THR A 53 6.62 15.31 3.89
N HIS A 54 5.35 15.08 4.27
CA HIS A 54 4.37 14.30 3.50
C HIS A 54 4.88 12.92 3.04
N PRO A 55 5.37 12.05 3.96
CA PRO A 55 5.90 10.74 3.59
C PRO A 55 4.79 9.80 3.12
N VAL A 56 4.98 9.19 1.95
CA VAL A 56 4.08 8.21 1.32
C VAL A 56 4.82 6.92 1.03
N ARG A 57 4.30 5.78 1.50
CA ARG A 57 4.83 4.46 1.16
C ARG A 57 4.23 4.00 -0.18
N VAL A 58 5.10 3.78 -1.17
CA VAL A 58 4.74 3.29 -2.51
C VAL A 58 4.88 1.77 -2.56
N PHE A 59 3.88 1.12 -3.15
CA PHE A 59 3.81 -0.32 -3.40
C PHE A 59 3.54 -0.55 -4.90
N GLY A 60 4.15 -1.57 -5.51
CA GLY A 60 3.85 -1.98 -6.89
C GLY A 60 4.83 -1.51 -7.98
N ASP A 61 5.95 -0.88 -7.61
CA ASP A 61 7.06 -0.50 -8.52
C ASP A 61 8.41 -0.95 -7.92
N GLY A 62 8.59 -2.27 -7.82
CA GLY A 62 9.72 -2.89 -7.13
C GLY A 62 9.56 -2.94 -5.61
N ALA A 63 10.68 -2.91 -4.88
CA ALA A 63 10.68 -2.97 -3.43
C ALA A 63 9.94 -1.76 -2.82
N PRO A 64 9.13 -1.95 -1.74
CA PRO A 64 8.43 -0.84 -1.11
C PRO A 64 9.38 0.27 -0.65
N HIS A 65 9.09 1.51 -1.02
CA HIS A 65 9.94 2.67 -0.72
C HIS A 65 9.10 3.89 -0.32
N THR A 66 9.68 4.80 0.46
CA THR A 66 9.01 6.05 0.87
C THR A 66 9.39 7.16 -0.11
N VAL A 67 8.39 7.94 -0.53
CA VAL A 67 8.56 9.19 -1.28
C VAL A 67 7.96 10.35 -0.47
N HIS A 68 8.49 11.55 -0.63
CA HIS A 68 8.04 12.74 0.10
C HIS A 68 7.29 13.69 -0.84
N GLY A 69 6.09 14.11 -0.43
CA GLY A 69 5.30 15.10 -1.16
C GLY A 69 5.01 14.77 -2.63
N PRO A 70 4.72 13.51 -3.03
CA PRO A 70 4.54 13.18 -4.44
C PRO A 70 3.34 13.90 -5.09
N LEU A 71 2.40 14.42 -4.29
CA LEU A 71 1.21 15.15 -4.72
C LEU A 71 1.24 16.64 -4.37
N ASP A 72 2.33 17.15 -3.79
CA ASP A 72 2.39 18.54 -3.30
C ASP A 72 2.20 19.54 -4.44
N ALA A 73 2.86 19.30 -5.58
CA ALA A 73 2.71 20.13 -6.77
C ALA A 73 1.28 20.12 -7.33
N GLU A 74 0.52 19.05 -7.11
CA GLU A 74 -0.89 18.99 -7.50
C GLU A 74 -1.76 19.77 -6.51
N TYR A 75 -1.50 19.63 -5.20
CA TYR A 75 -2.22 20.38 -4.17
C TYR A 75 -2.03 21.90 -4.29
N ASP A 76 -0.83 22.36 -4.67
CA ASP A 76 -0.54 23.80 -4.87
C ASP A 76 -1.34 24.44 -6.03
N LEU A 77 -1.97 23.65 -6.89
CA LEU A 77 -2.77 24.13 -8.02
C LEU A 77 -4.25 24.39 -7.68
N TRP A 78 -4.72 24.01 -6.48
CA TRP A 78 -6.13 24.12 -6.03
C TRP A 78 -6.29 25.03 -4.82
#